data_AF-A0AAD5KDK2-F1
#
_entry.id   AF-A0AAD5KDK2-F1
#
_cell.length_a   1.000
_cell.length_b   1.000
_cell.length_c   1.000
_cell.angle_alpha   90.00
_cell.angle_beta   90.00
_cell.angle_gamma   90.00
#
_symmetry.space_group_name_H-M   'P 1'
#
loop_
_entity.id
_entity.type
_entity.pdbx_description
1 polymer ?
#
loop_
_entity_poly.entity_id
_entity_poly.type
_entity_poly.pdbx_seq_one_letter_code
_entity_poly.pdbx_strand_id
1 'polypeptide(L)'
;MITFVSSTERLPTKQHYLKVKKLLNPSKNHQGIIYHRGGDIKLRDDTDVELGFRNESNFVYLTGVEEAGFHVVIDLQTDLVYLIPPTVTDNEVLWSGAPDNAVTLLKKFDVDAIITEADLPNLLTNLNPDVIHCLDTTNTSALYEAGVDCERLNFTELKGAIHEARLTKFPWELDLIRYACHISSHAHISLMQHTKPRQKEWELEARFRWECARNGMQVQCYLPIIASGPRAATLHYTKNNQTIPSGPHSLVLVDAGGERRCYGSDVTRTFPATGIFSPEARTIYNIVLRMQEAVLERLRPGVFWMDMHQLVVRILSHELVRIGILVNATPDELVELGVLRGFYFHGTGHSVGLDVHDVGGRGAGILFSNTSGNNGTTMSGQYMLTKPLEKNMVITVEPGLYFNETSLANWTKVPFLRKYFNLELIEKYRPVGGVRIEDTVLITEDGIENLTIAPKTVKDIEAVMAKGM
;
A
#
# COMPACT_ATOMS: atom_id res chain seq x y z
N MET A 1 -1.42 19.66 -18.33
CA MET A 1 -0.14 18.92 -18.36
C MET A 1 0.34 18.90 -16.92
N ILE A 2 0.31 17.74 -16.25
CA ILE A 2 0.79 17.66 -14.86
C ILE A 2 2.32 17.74 -14.93
N THR A 3 2.90 18.81 -14.37
CA THR A 3 4.35 18.93 -14.21
C THR A 3 4.75 18.09 -13.01
N PHE A 4 5.22 16.88 -13.25
CA PHE A 4 5.70 16.00 -12.19
C PHE A 4 7.13 16.37 -11.79
N VAL A 5 7.44 16.20 -10.50
CA VAL A 5 8.79 16.31 -9.95
C VAL A 5 9.75 15.43 -10.76
N SER A 6 10.88 16.01 -11.20
CA SER A 6 11.88 15.26 -11.98
C SER A 6 12.45 14.12 -11.14
N SER A 7 12.78 12.97 -11.77
CA SER A 7 13.54 11.89 -11.09
C SER A 7 14.85 12.39 -10.47
N THR A 8 15.39 13.48 -10.98
CA THR A 8 16.71 14.00 -10.63
C THR A 8 16.65 15.10 -9.57
N GLU A 9 15.47 15.46 -9.08
CA GLU A 9 15.32 16.51 -8.09
C GLU A 9 15.64 15.99 -6.68
N ARG A 10 16.45 16.78 -5.96
CA ARG A 10 16.76 16.55 -4.54
C ARG A 10 15.48 16.65 -3.72
N LEU A 11 15.13 15.58 -3.00
CA LEU A 11 13.96 15.61 -2.11
C LEU A 11 14.28 16.44 -0.87
N PRO A 12 13.35 17.30 -0.40
CA PRO A 12 13.57 18.12 0.79
C PRO A 12 13.32 17.33 2.09
N THR A 13 14.08 16.24 2.30
CA THR A 13 13.90 15.29 3.42
C THR A 13 14.22 15.88 4.78
N LYS A 14 14.89 17.05 4.87
CA LYS A 14 15.02 17.78 6.13
C LYS A 14 13.65 18.17 6.71
N GLN A 15 12.63 18.38 5.86
CA GLN A 15 11.24 18.57 6.30
C GLN A 15 10.69 17.34 7.05
N HIS A 16 11.01 16.14 6.57
CA HIS A 16 10.61 14.89 7.22
C HIS A 16 11.25 14.76 8.58
N TYR A 17 12.56 14.95 8.65
CA TYR A 17 13.29 14.95 9.90
C TYR A 17 12.68 15.94 10.91
N LEU A 18 12.44 17.19 10.53
CA LEU A 18 11.87 18.20 11.44
C LEU A 18 10.48 17.79 11.94
N LYS A 19 9.68 17.15 11.09
CA LYS A 19 8.38 16.58 11.48
C LYS A 19 8.54 15.43 12.47
N VAL A 20 9.48 14.52 12.23
CA VAL A 20 9.82 13.42 13.15
C VAL A 20 10.31 13.95 14.48
N LYS A 21 11.25 14.90 14.51
CA LYS A 21 11.76 15.54 15.73
C LYS A 21 10.64 16.15 16.56
N LYS A 22 9.69 16.85 15.92
CA LYS A 22 8.53 17.44 16.61
C LYS A 22 7.68 16.37 17.31
N LEU A 23 7.49 15.20 16.67
CA LEU A 23 6.70 14.09 17.21
C LEU A 23 7.46 13.25 18.23
N LEU A 24 8.77 13.11 18.06
CA LEU A 24 9.67 12.48 19.02
C LEU A 24 9.74 13.30 20.32
N ASN A 25 9.61 14.63 20.21
CA ASN A 25 9.61 15.58 21.32
C ASN A 25 10.82 15.36 22.28
N PRO A 26 12.05 15.43 21.75
CA PRO A 26 13.24 15.16 22.55
C PRO A 26 13.40 16.17 23.68
N SER A 27 13.98 15.72 24.80
CA SER A 27 14.32 16.59 25.93
C SER A 27 15.25 17.71 25.49
N LYS A 28 14.96 18.96 25.89
CA LYS A 28 15.85 20.10 25.63
C LYS A 28 17.13 20.08 26.48
N ASN A 29 17.15 19.25 27.52
CA ASN A 29 18.24 19.20 28.49
C ASN A 29 19.21 18.05 28.24
N HIS A 30 18.94 17.19 27.25
CA HIS A 30 19.80 16.04 26.90
C HIS A 30 20.24 16.14 25.45
N GLN A 31 21.47 15.70 25.17
CA GLN A 31 22.00 15.56 23.83
C GLN A 31 21.50 14.24 23.23
N GLY A 32 20.49 14.32 22.36
CA GLY A 32 19.98 13.19 21.60
C GLY A 32 20.40 13.22 20.14
N ILE A 33 20.64 12.06 19.55
CA ILE A 33 20.75 11.88 18.09
C ILE A 33 19.76 10.82 17.60
N ILE A 34 19.46 10.84 16.30
CA ILE A 34 18.87 9.70 15.59
C ILE A 34 20.00 9.00 14.83
N TYR A 35 20.09 7.67 14.95
CA TYR A 35 20.92 6.84 14.09
C TYR A 35 20.04 5.84 13.35
N HIS A 36 20.24 5.71 12.04
CA HIS A 36 19.62 4.65 11.26
C HIS A 36 20.54 4.16 10.14
N ARG A 37 20.38 2.91 9.74
CA ARG A 37 21.13 2.26 8.66
C ARG A 37 20.14 1.73 7.62
N GLY A 38 20.41 2.04 6.35
CA GLY A 38 19.67 1.54 5.21
C GLY A 38 19.84 0.02 5.05
N GLY A 39 19.05 -0.56 4.15
CA GLY A 39 19.15 -1.97 3.83
C GLY A 39 20.45 -2.30 3.11
N ASP A 40 20.95 -3.53 3.31
CA ASP A 40 22.05 -4.10 2.54
C ASP A 40 21.52 -4.92 1.35
N ILE A 41 22.33 -5.06 0.30
CA ILE A 41 22.04 -5.96 -0.82
C ILE A 41 21.95 -7.39 -0.29
N LYS A 42 20.92 -8.12 -0.71
CA LYS A 42 20.75 -9.54 -0.38
C LYS A 42 21.13 -10.40 -1.57
N LEU A 43 21.79 -11.51 -1.29
CA LEU A 43 22.11 -12.52 -2.28
C LEU A 43 21.07 -13.64 -2.26
N ARG A 44 20.98 -14.38 -3.37
CA ARG A 44 20.14 -15.58 -3.45
C ARG A 44 20.82 -16.72 -2.72
N ASP A 45 20.25 -17.09 -1.56
CA ASP A 45 20.70 -18.21 -0.74
C ASP A 45 22.21 -18.14 -0.46
N ASP A 46 22.97 -19.14 -0.89
CA ASP A 46 24.43 -19.25 -0.76
C ASP A 46 25.20 -18.93 -2.06
N THR A 47 24.57 -18.19 -2.99
CA THR A 47 25.15 -17.80 -4.29
C THR A 47 25.56 -16.33 -4.34
N ASP A 48 26.19 -15.91 -5.45
CA ASP A 48 26.62 -14.53 -5.73
C ASP A 48 25.57 -13.68 -6.49
N VAL A 49 24.35 -14.20 -6.69
CA VAL A 49 23.30 -13.51 -7.43
C VAL A 49 22.55 -12.53 -6.54
N GLU A 50 22.71 -11.23 -6.80
CA GLU A 50 21.95 -10.17 -6.13
C GLU A 50 20.44 -10.29 -6.36
N LEU A 51 19.66 -10.08 -5.31
CA LEU A 51 18.23 -9.89 -5.39
C LEU A 51 17.91 -8.42 -5.70
N GLY A 52 16.75 -8.17 -6.31
CA GLY A 52 16.27 -6.80 -6.54
C GLY A 52 16.25 -6.02 -5.23
N PHE A 53 16.91 -4.86 -5.22
CA PHE A 53 17.05 -4.02 -4.03
C PHE A 53 16.02 -2.90 -4.02
N ARG A 54 15.41 -2.69 -2.85
CA ARG A 54 14.57 -1.54 -2.52
C ARG A 54 14.85 -1.22 -1.06
N ASN A 55 15.22 0.02 -0.77
CA ASN A 55 15.73 0.39 0.55
C ASN A 55 14.62 0.42 1.62
N GLU A 56 15.01 0.42 2.90
CA GLU A 56 14.08 0.45 4.03
C GLU A 56 13.32 1.80 4.07
N SER A 57 12.00 1.74 4.24
CA SER A 57 11.11 2.90 4.04
C SER A 57 11.39 4.04 5.00
N ASN A 58 11.69 3.78 6.26
CA ASN A 58 11.98 4.84 7.23
C ASN A 58 13.34 5.50 6.95
N PHE A 59 14.33 4.75 6.44
CA PHE A 59 15.59 5.28 5.96
C PHE A 59 15.39 6.19 4.74
N VAL A 60 14.63 5.74 3.74
CA VAL A 60 14.25 6.56 2.58
C VAL A 60 13.49 7.81 3.03
N TYR A 61 12.60 7.69 4.01
CA TYR A 61 11.85 8.83 4.54
C TYR A 61 12.79 9.90 5.14
N LEU A 62 13.81 9.50 5.91
CA LEU A 62 14.74 10.43 6.54
C LEU A 62 15.79 11.02 5.57
N THR A 63 16.14 10.30 4.50
CA THR A 63 17.34 10.61 3.69
C THR A 63 17.08 10.81 2.20
N GLY A 64 16.03 10.18 1.66
CA GLY A 64 15.75 10.09 0.23
C GLY A 64 16.67 9.14 -0.53
N VAL A 65 17.53 8.39 0.17
CA VAL A 65 18.54 7.49 -0.42
C VAL A 65 17.91 6.15 -0.75
N GLU A 66 17.92 5.79 -2.04
CA GLU A 66 17.38 4.52 -2.56
C GLU A 66 18.46 3.42 -2.67
N GLU A 67 19.72 3.76 -2.38
CA GLU A 67 20.90 2.89 -2.52
C GLU A 67 21.23 2.16 -1.20
N ALA A 68 21.92 1.01 -1.31
CA ALA A 68 22.20 0.12 -0.19
C ALA A 68 23.37 0.58 0.69
N GLY A 69 23.39 0.15 1.95
CA GLY A 69 24.54 0.26 2.84
C GLY A 69 24.81 1.65 3.44
N PHE A 70 24.02 2.66 3.12
CA PHE A 70 24.17 4.00 3.71
C PHE A 70 23.71 4.03 5.18
N HIS A 71 24.34 4.89 5.99
CA HIS A 71 23.86 5.25 7.33
C HIS A 71 23.49 6.74 7.40
N VAL A 72 22.72 7.11 8.43
CA VAL A 72 22.43 8.50 8.76
C VAL A 72 22.58 8.73 10.26
N VAL A 73 23.20 9.85 10.62
CA VAL A 73 23.20 10.41 11.97
C VAL A 73 22.54 11.78 11.90
N ILE A 74 21.55 12.04 12.75
CA ILE A 74 20.89 13.34 12.84
C ILE A 74 21.03 13.89 14.25
N ASP A 75 21.67 15.04 14.37
CA ASP A 75 21.84 15.75 15.64
C ASP A 75 20.55 16.51 16.00
N LEU A 76 19.89 16.11 17.10
CA LEU A 76 18.62 16.71 17.52
C LEU A 76 18.79 18.10 18.16
N GLN A 77 20.00 18.56 18.43
CA GLN A 77 20.27 19.90 18.96
C GLN A 77 20.51 20.89 17.83
N THR A 78 21.35 20.53 16.85
CA THR A 78 21.78 21.43 15.78
C THR A 78 21.00 21.28 14.48
N ASP A 79 20.16 20.24 14.35
CA ASP A 79 19.46 19.90 13.11
C ASP A 79 20.40 19.55 11.95
N LEU A 80 21.64 19.17 12.25
CA LEU A 80 22.61 18.70 11.26
C LEU A 80 22.39 17.23 10.92
N VAL A 81 22.31 16.94 9.62
CA VAL A 81 22.15 15.60 9.05
C VAL A 81 23.46 15.16 8.41
N TYR A 82 24.06 14.11 8.95
CA TYR A 82 25.27 13.47 8.45
C TYR A 82 24.90 12.19 7.71
N LEU A 83 25.21 12.12 6.42
CA LEU A 83 25.04 10.91 5.61
C LEU A 83 26.38 10.19 5.50
N ILE A 84 26.36 8.87 5.68
CA ILE A 84 27.55 8.02 5.65
C ILE A 84 27.37 7.01 4.51
N PRO A 85 28.04 7.17 3.36
CA PRO A 85 28.05 6.16 2.31
C PRO A 85 28.83 4.91 2.76
N PRO A 86 28.51 3.72 2.22
CA PRO A 86 29.26 2.51 2.51
C PRO A 86 30.71 2.63 2.02
N THR A 87 31.65 2.09 2.77
CA THR A 87 33.03 1.95 2.30
C THR A 87 33.08 0.93 1.18
N VAL A 88 33.66 1.32 0.03
CA VAL A 88 33.89 0.42 -1.10
C VAL A 88 35.39 0.18 -1.28
N THR A 89 35.73 -1.04 -1.66
CA THR A 89 37.10 -1.46 -1.97
C THR A 89 37.48 -1.09 -3.41
N ASP A 90 38.78 -0.99 -3.70
CA ASP A 90 39.27 -0.78 -5.07
C ASP A 90 38.77 -1.86 -6.04
N ASN A 91 38.63 -3.11 -5.56
CA ASN A 91 38.07 -4.19 -6.35
C ASN A 91 36.61 -3.90 -6.69
N GLU A 92 35.75 -3.58 -5.72
CA GLU A 92 34.35 -3.23 -5.98
C GLU A 92 34.20 -2.05 -6.94
N VAL A 93 35.10 -1.05 -6.86
CA VAL A 93 35.11 0.06 -7.83
C VAL A 93 35.39 -0.43 -9.26
N LEU A 94 36.28 -1.41 -9.43
CA LEU A 94 36.56 -2.02 -10.74
C LEU A 94 35.36 -2.82 -11.28
N TRP A 95 34.57 -3.47 -10.41
CA TRP A 95 33.45 -4.33 -10.82
C TRP A 95 32.11 -3.58 -10.96
N SER A 96 31.82 -2.68 -10.04
CA SER A 96 30.50 -2.05 -9.87
C SER A 96 30.52 -0.54 -10.12
N GLY A 97 31.69 0.04 -10.38
CA GLY A 97 31.88 1.46 -10.60
C GLY A 97 32.19 2.23 -9.31
N ALA A 98 32.72 3.44 -9.47
CA ALA A 98 33.02 4.31 -8.35
C ALA A 98 31.72 4.87 -7.73
N PRO A 99 31.60 4.88 -6.39
CA PRO A 99 30.48 5.54 -5.74
C PRO A 99 30.56 7.04 -5.97
N ASP A 100 29.44 7.72 -5.79
CA ASP A 100 29.43 9.17 -5.80
C ASP A 100 30.33 9.74 -4.71
N ASN A 101 31.10 10.76 -5.06
CA ASN A 101 31.86 11.52 -4.08
C ASN A 101 30.94 12.43 -3.23
N ALA A 102 31.49 12.94 -2.12
CA ALA A 102 30.76 13.80 -1.19
C ALA A 102 30.09 15.02 -1.85
N VAL A 103 30.73 15.65 -2.85
CA VAL A 103 30.17 16.82 -3.54
C VAL A 103 28.93 16.44 -4.36
N THR A 104 28.95 15.26 -4.99
CA THR A 104 27.79 14.74 -5.71
C THR A 104 26.67 14.36 -4.74
N LEU A 105 26.98 13.68 -3.64
CA LEU A 105 26.00 13.28 -2.62
C LEU A 105 25.29 14.48 -1.98
N LEU A 106 26.03 15.56 -1.64
CA LEU A 106 25.45 16.81 -1.11
C LEU A 106 24.52 17.52 -2.09
N LYS A 107 24.70 17.31 -3.40
CA LYS A 107 23.78 17.83 -4.42
C LYS A 107 22.54 16.95 -4.56
N LYS A 108 22.69 15.63 -4.43
CA LYS A 108 21.60 14.65 -4.59
C LYS A 108 20.66 14.59 -3.39
N PHE A 109 21.18 14.68 -2.17
CA PHE A 109 20.43 14.47 -0.94
C PHE A 109 20.37 15.74 -0.08
N ASP A 110 19.25 15.91 0.63
CA ASP A 110 19.01 17.06 1.51
C ASP A 110 19.63 16.82 2.89
N VAL A 111 20.96 16.79 2.90
CA VAL A 111 21.81 16.53 4.07
C VAL A 111 22.87 17.63 4.21
N ASP A 112 23.43 17.79 5.41
CA ASP A 112 24.35 18.88 5.73
C ASP A 112 25.82 18.48 5.58
N ALA A 113 26.14 17.20 5.78
CA ALA A 113 27.51 16.69 5.68
C ALA A 113 27.55 15.23 5.19
N ILE A 114 28.65 14.90 4.52
CA ILE A 114 29.02 13.52 4.16
C ILE A 114 30.28 13.17 4.93
N ILE A 115 30.26 12.08 5.68
CA ILE A 115 31.43 11.57 6.41
C ILE A 115 31.65 10.09 6.05
N THR A 116 32.85 9.56 6.28
CA THR A 116 33.12 8.13 6.04
C THR A 116 32.70 7.28 7.25
N GLU A 117 32.58 5.96 7.07
CA GLU A 117 32.36 5.04 8.20
C GLU A 117 33.49 5.13 9.24
N ALA A 118 34.73 5.38 8.79
CA ALA A 118 35.88 5.57 9.67
C ALA A 118 35.81 6.86 10.51
N ASP A 119 35.05 7.87 10.07
CA ASP A 119 34.85 9.12 10.80
C ASP A 119 33.75 9.03 11.87
N LEU A 120 32.89 8.00 11.81
CA LEU A 120 31.74 7.83 12.71
C LEU A 120 32.14 7.84 14.21
N PRO A 121 33.19 7.14 14.67
CA PRO A 121 33.59 7.18 16.09
C PRO A 121 33.99 8.59 16.55
N ASN A 122 34.68 9.35 15.71
CA ASN A 122 35.08 10.72 16.01
C ASN A 122 33.84 11.64 16.06
N LEU A 123 32.88 11.47 15.13
CA LEU A 123 31.62 12.21 15.16
C LEU A 123 30.86 11.93 16.47
N LEU A 124 30.67 10.67 16.84
CA LEU A 124 29.94 10.29 18.05
C LEU A 124 30.64 10.77 19.33
N THR A 125 31.97 10.77 19.35
CA THR A 125 32.76 11.35 20.45
C THR A 125 32.54 12.85 20.57
N ASN A 126 32.52 13.57 19.45
CA ASN A 126 32.33 15.03 19.44
C ASN A 126 30.89 15.43 19.78
N LEU A 127 29.91 14.69 19.29
CA LEU A 127 28.49 14.92 19.61
C LEU A 127 28.15 14.49 21.04
N ASN A 128 28.86 13.49 21.58
CA ASN A 128 28.69 12.92 22.92
C ASN A 128 27.22 12.78 23.37
N PRO A 129 26.36 12.06 22.61
CA PRO A 129 24.95 11.97 22.92
C PRO A 129 24.70 11.21 24.24
N ASP A 130 23.76 11.72 25.03
CA ASP A 130 23.14 11.03 26.16
C ASP A 130 22.24 9.89 25.68
N VAL A 131 21.57 10.07 24.53
CA VAL A 131 20.64 9.10 23.94
C VAL A 131 20.78 9.02 22.43
N ILE A 132 20.75 7.81 21.90
CA ILE A 132 20.74 7.50 20.47
C ILE A 132 19.43 6.77 20.16
N HIS A 133 18.54 7.47 19.45
CA HIS A 133 17.27 6.90 19.00
C HIS A 133 17.48 6.07 17.74
N CYS A 134 17.12 4.80 17.80
CA CYS A 134 17.19 3.83 16.71
C CYS A 134 15.81 3.20 16.49
N LEU A 135 15.58 2.61 15.32
CA LEU A 135 14.46 1.69 15.14
C LEU A 135 14.83 0.32 15.70
N ASP A 136 13.83 -0.44 16.16
CA ASP A 136 14.00 -1.82 16.65
C ASP A 136 14.58 -2.78 15.59
N THR A 137 14.48 -2.40 14.31
CA THR A 137 15.03 -3.14 13.16
C THR A 137 16.36 -2.59 12.65
N THR A 138 16.88 -1.49 13.21
CA THR A 138 18.14 -0.90 12.77
C THR A 138 19.32 -1.81 13.13
N ASN A 139 20.21 -2.08 12.16
CA ASN A 139 21.50 -2.69 12.46
C ASN A 139 22.43 -1.66 13.14
N THR A 140 22.75 -1.89 14.41
CA THR A 140 23.56 -0.98 15.24
C THR A 140 25.00 -1.43 15.47
N SER A 141 25.51 -2.42 14.72
CA SER A 141 26.88 -2.93 14.91
C SER A 141 27.94 -1.82 14.83
N ALA A 142 27.79 -0.89 13.88
CA ALA A 142 28.69 0.24 13.72
C ALA A 142 28.73 1.19 14.95
N LEU A 143 27.63 1.28 15.71
CA LEU A 143 27.62 2.05 16.96
C LEU A 143 28.47 1.36 18.04
N TYR A 144 28.34 0.04 18.17
CA TYR A 144 29.14 -0.72 19.12
C TYR A 144 30.63 -0.72 18.76
N GLU A 145 30.96 -0.85 17.47
CA GLU A 145 32.34 -0.72 16.96
C GLU A 145 32.92 0.67 17.21
N ALA A 146 32.08 1.71 17.19
CA ALA A 146 32.44 3.07 17.57
C ALA A 146 32.54 3.30 19.10
N GLY A 147 32.34 2.27 19.92
CA GLY A 147 32.47 2.34 21.38
C GLY A 147 31.24 2.88 22.11
N VAL A 148 30.05 2.85 21.49
CA VAL A 148 28.81 3.27 22.14
C VAL A 148 28.31 2.20 23.12
N ASP A 149 28.05 2.61 24.36
CA ASP A 149 27.40 1.77 25.37
C ASP A 149 25.93 1.50 25.03
N CYS A 150 25.47 0.25 25.21
CA CYS A 150 24.10 -0.14 24.92
C CYS A 150 23.04 0.64 25.72
N GLU A 151 23.40 1.14 26.90
CA GLU A 151 22.53 1.94 27.78
C GLU A 151 22.12 3.29 27.15
N ARG A 152 22.89 3.79 26.17
CA ARG A 152 22.56 5.01 25.42
C ARG A 152 21.56 4.77 24.30
N LEU A 153 21.27 3.52 23.93
CA LEU A 153 20.40 3.19 22.80
C LEU A 153 18.92 3.15 23.21
N ASN A 154 18.07 3.89 22.49
CA ASN A 154 16.62 3.88 22.67
C ASN A 154 15.94 3.35 21.39
N PHE A 155 15.17 2.27 21.52
CA PHE A 155 14.50 1.60 20.40
C PHE A 155 12.97 1.75 20.41
N THR A 156 12.40 2.48 21.37
CA THR A 156 10.96 2.48 21.62
C THR A 156 10.25 3.72 21.10
N GLU A 157 10.93 4.86 21.04
CA GLU A 157 10.29 6.15 20.77
C GLU A 157 10.27 6.51 19.28
N LEU A 158 11.37 6.26 18.56
CA LEU A 158 11.55 6.72 17.19
C LEU A 158 10.49 6.17 16.22
N LYS A 159 10.14 4.90 16.38
CA LYS A 159 9.16 4.21 15.53
C LYS A 159 7.80 4.90 15.54
N GLY A 160 7.31 5.27 16.72
CA GLY A 160 6.05 5.98 16.86
C GLY A 160 6.07 7.34 16.18
N ALA A 161 7.15 8.11 16.39
CA ALA A 161 7.33 9.42 15.79
C ALA A 161 7.41 9.37 14.25
N ILE A 162 8.20 8.45 13.69
CA ILE A 162 8.33 8.29 12.23
C ILE A 162 7.02 7.81 11.61
N HIS A 163 6.36 6.82 12.23
CA HIS A 163 5.12 6.29 11.69
C HIS A 163 4.01 7.35 11.65
N GLU A 164 3.87 8.16 12.70
CA GLU A 164 2.91 9.25 12.71
C GLU A 164 3.30 10.37 11.73
N ALA A 165 4.61 10.66 11.57
CA ALA A 165 5.08 11.64 10.60
C ALA A 165 4.71 11.25 9.15
N ARG A 166 4.85 9.97 8.80
CA ARG A 166 4.56 9.44 7.45
C ARG A 166 3.07 9.46 7.07
N LEU A 167 2.17 9.53 8.05
CA LEU A 167 0.73 9.43 7.81
C LEU A 167 0.21 10.57 6.92
N THR A 168 0.63 11.82 7.18
CA THR A 168 0.25 13.01 6.40
C THR A 168 1.39 13.47 5.48
N LYS A 169 1.09 13.70 4.21
CA LYS A 169 2.09 13.90 3.16
C LYS A 169 2.42 15.38 2.94
N PHE A 170 3.67 15.68 2.61
CA PHE A 170 4.09 16.97 2.07
C PHE A 170 3.69 17.11 0.59
N PRO A 171 3.57 18.33 0.05
CA PRO A 171 3.17 18.53 -1.35
C PRO A 171 4.03 17.76 -2.36
N TRP A 172 5.34 17.70 -2.16
CA TRP A 172 6.25 16.98 -3.06
C TRP A 172 6.10 15.45 -2.97
N GLU A 173 5.72 14.91 -1.80
CA GLU A 173 5.38 13.48 -1.66
C GLU A 173 4.11 13.17 -2.47
N LEU A 174 3.12 14.06 -2.38
CA LEU A 174 1.87 13.94 -3.15
C LEU A 174 2.12 13.96 -4.65
N ASP A 175 3.09 14.71 -5.15
CA ASP A 175 3.44 14.74 -6.57
C ASP A 175 4.06 13.42 -7.05
N LEU A 176 4.87 12.75 -6.21
CA LEU A 176 5.39 11.41 -6.50
C LEU A 176 4.27 10.36 -6.50
N ILE A 177 3.36 10.41 -5.52
CA ILE A 177 2.19 9.52 -5.44
C ILE A 177 1.25 9.76 -6.63
N ARG A 178 0.99 11.02 -7.00
CA ARG A 178 0.20 11.37 -8.20
C ARG A 178 0.81 10.77 -9.46
N TYR A 179 2.13 10.85 -9.60
CA TYR A 179 2.83 10.23 -10.73
C TYR A 179 2.63 8.72 -10.74
N ALA A 180 2.85 8.06 -9.59
CA ALA A 180 2.67 6.62 -9.45
C ALA A 180 1.24 6.20 -9.80
N CYS A 181 0.22 6.88 -9.27
CA CYS A 181 -1.19 6.60 -9.55
C CYS A 181 -1.54 6.85 -11.03
N HIS A 182 -0.99 7.90 -11.63
CA HIS A 182 -1.21 8.23 -13.03
C HIS A 182 -0.68 7.13 -13.97
N ILE A 183 0.58 6.72 -13.78
CA ILE A 183 1.21 5.67 -14.59
C ILE A 183 0.55 4.31 -14.34
N SER A 184 0.28 3.94 -13.09
CA SER A 184 -0.45 2.71 -12.77
C SER A 184 -1.84 2.71 -13.41
N SER A 185 -2.56 3.84 -13.40
CA SER A 185 -3.84 3.96 -14.09
C SER A 185 -3.73 3.74 -15.60
N HIS A 186 -2.69 4.29 -16.23
CA HIS A 186 -2.41 4.05 -17.65
C HIS A 186 -2.04 2.58 -17.94
N ALA A 187 -1.32 1.93 -17.03
CA ALA A 187 -1.03 0.50 -17.13
C ALA A 187 -2.32 -0.33 -17.05
N HIS A 188 -3.23 -0.03 -16.11
CA HIS A 188 -4.57 -0.65 -16.04
C HIS A 188 -5.38 -0.46 -17.32
N ILE A 189 -5.38 0.76 -17.90
CA ILE A 189 -6.03 1.05 -19.18
C ILE A 189 -5.42 0.19 -20.30
N SER A 190 -4.08 0.05 -20.34
CA SER A 190 -3.39 -0.82 -21.30
C SER A 190 -3.83 -2.28 -21.13
N LEU A 191 -3.98 -2.78 -19.91
CA LEU A 191 -4.50 -4.13 -19.68
C LEU A 191 -5.92 -4.31 -20.22
N MET A 192 -6.83 -3.36 -19.96
CA MET A 192 -8.20 -3.40 -20.49
C MET A 192 -8.20 -3.46 -22.03
N GLN A 193 -7.31 -2.70 -22.68
CA GLN A 193 -7.21 -2.69 -24.15
C GLN A 193 -6.64 -3.99 -24.75
N HIS A 194 -5.82 -4.73 -24.00
CA HIS A 194 -5.07 -5.87 -24.54
C HIS A 194 -5.52 -7.24 -24.02
N THR A 195 -6.44 -7.26 -23.06
CA THR A 195 -6.97 -8.50 -22.50
C THR A 195 -7.85 -9.22 -23.51
N LYS A 196 -7.59 -10.51 -23.70
CA LYS A 196 -8.37 -11.41 -24.53
C LYS A 196 -8.62 -12.72 -23.78
N PRO A 197 -9.76 -13.39 -24.03
CA PRO A 197 -9.98 -14.73 -23.49
C PRO A 197 -8.85 -15.68 -23.90
N ARG A 198 -8.53 -16.66 -23.05
CA ARG A 198 -7.48 -17.67 -23.24
C ARG A 198 -6.03 -17.19 -23.18
N GLN A 199 -5.78 -15.90 -22.98
CA GLN A 199 -4.45 -15.44 -22.54
C GLN A 199 -4.11 -16.01 -21.16
N LYS A 200 -2.84 -15.91 -20.78
CA LYS A 200 -2.34 -16.28 -19.46
C LYS A 200 -2.30 -15.04 -18.57
N GLU A 201 -2.59 -15.23 -17.29
CA GLU A 201 -2.56 -14.14 -16.29
C GLU A 201 -1.17 -13.45 -16.25
N TRP A 202 -0.07 -14.20 -16.36
CA TRP A 202 1.29 -13.63 -16.41
C TRP A 202 1.57 -12.74 -17.62
N GLU A 203 0.84 -12.89 -18.74
CA GLU A 203 1.00 -12.00 -19.90
C GLU A 203 0.50 -10.59 -19.57
N LEU A 204 -0.57 -10.49 -18.77
CA LEU A 204 -1.08 -9.22 -18.27
C LEU A 204 -0.17 -8.64 -17.19
N GLU A 205 0.37 -9.48 -16.28
CA GLU A 205 1.38 -9.03 -15.32
C GLU A 205 2.60 -8.42 -16.03
N ALA A 206 3.14 -9.11 -17.03
CA ALA A 206 4.29 -8.65 -17.80
C ALA A 206 4.00 -7.30 -18.50
N ARG A 207 2.79 -7.15 -19.07
CA ARG A 207 2.35 -5.89 -19.67
C ARG A 207 2.26 -4.76 -18.65
N PHE A 208 1.63 -5.00 -17.50
CA PHE A 208 1.52 -3.98 -16.44
C PHE A 208 2.91 -3.47 -16.03
N ARG A 209 3.82 -4.40 -15.75
CA ARG A 209 5.20 -4.09 -15.35
C ARG A 209 5.96 -3.34 -16.46
N TRP A 210 5.76 -3.71 -17.73
CA TRP A 210 6.35 -2.99 -18.85
C TRP A 210 5.85 -1.55 -18.96
N GLU A 211 4.54 -1.33 -18.79
CA GLU A 211 3.93 0.01 -18.80
C GLU A 211 4.48 0.88 -17.66
N CYS A 212 4.65 0.33 -16.46
CA CYS A 212 5.29 1.03 -15.35
C CYS A 212 6.77 1.32 -15.64
N ALA A 213 7.54 0.31 -16.03
CA ALA A 213 8.99 0.40 -16.20
C ALA A 213 9.40 1.40 -17.29
N ARG A 214 8.70 1.42 -18.43
CA ARG A 214 8.99 2.38 -19.52
C ARG A 214 8.71 3.84 -19.13
N ASN A 215 7.94 4.06 -18.07
CA ASN A 215 7.67 5.37 -17.48
C ASN A 215 8.48 5.60 -16.19
N GLY A 216 9.58 4.88 -15.99
CA GLY A 216 10.50 5.10 -14.88
C GLY A 216 10.03 4.55 -13.53
N MET A 217 9.09 3.60 -13.51
CA MET A 217 8.62 2.87 -12.33
C MET A 217 8.97 1.39 -12.46
N GLN A 218 10.25 1.08 -12.31
CA GLN A 218 10.78 -0.28 -12.51
C GLN A 218 10.36 -1.24 -11.39
N VAL A 219 10.22 -0.72 -10.17
CA VAL A 219 9.78 -1.46 -8.99
C VAL A 219 8.27 -1.34 -8.84
N GLN A 220 7.62 -2.43 -8.46
CA GLN A 220 6.20 -2.45 -8.12
C GLN A 220 6.05 -2.33 -6.60
N CYS A 221 4.98 -1.70 -6.12
CA CYS A 221 4.73 -1.54 -4.69
C CYS A 221 4.51 -2.88 -3.97
N TYR A 222 3.97 -3.85 -4.72
CA TYR A 222 3.69 -5.22 -4.30
C TYR A 222 3.65 -6.10 -5.55
N LEU A 223 3.60 -7.42 -5.34
CA LEU A 223 3.45 -8.36 -6.46
C LEU A 223 2.08 -8.16 -7.11
N PRO A 224 2.01 -7.84 -8.42
CA PRO A 224 0.73 -7.67 -9.10
C PRO A 224 -0.16 -8.92 -8.96
N ILE A 225 -1.43 -8.70 -8.71
CA ILE A 225 -2.46 -9.73 -8.61
C ILE A 225 -3.27 -9.71 -9.90
N ILE A 226 -3.17 -10.78 -10.70
CA ILE A 226 -3.93 -10.93 -11.95
C ILE A 226 -4.83 -12.16 -11.81
N ALA A 227 -6.02 -11.96 -11.26
CA ALA A 227 -6.93 -13.04 -10.91
C ALA A 227 -8.11 -13.13 -11.88
N SER A 228 -8.20 -14.21 -12.66
CA SER A 228 -9.28 -14.39 -13.65
C SER A 228 -10.32 -15.44 -13.25
N GLY A 229 -11.58 -15.19 -13.60
CA GLY A 229 -12.73 -16.05 -13.28
C GLY A 229 -12.90 -16.24 -11.76
N PRO A 230 -13.23 -17.46 -11.28
CA PRO A 230 -13.41 -17.73 -9.86
C PRO A 230 -12.23 -17.34 -8.96
N ARG A 231 -11.01 -17.24 -9.50
CA ARG A 231 -9.82 -16.84 -8.75
C ARG A 231 -9.87 -15.38 -8.31
N ALA A 232 -10.66 -14.53 -8.95
CA ALA A 232 -10.91 -13.16 -8.52
C ALA A 232 -11.51 -13.07 -7.10
N ALA A 233 -12.01 -14.19 -6.55
CA ALA A 233 -12.42 -14.31 -5.16
C ALA A 233 -11.26 -14.52 -4.15
N THR A 234 -10.00 -14.59 -4.61
CA THR A 234 -8.81 -14.80 -3.77
C THR A 234 -8.04 -13.48 -3.66
N LEU A 235 -8.00 -12.88 -2.47
CA LEU A 235 -7.55 -11.49 -2.28
C LEU A 235 -6.11 -11.24 -2.75
N HIS A 236 -5.14 -12.02 -2.29
CA HIS A 236 -3.72 -11.89 -2.64
C HIS A 236 -3.27 -13.00 -3.61
N TYR A 237 -3.98 -13.15 -4.73
CA TYR A 237 -3.62 -14.12 -5.76
C TYR A 237 -2.42 -13.64 -6.59
N THR A 238 -1.21 -14.12 -6.26
CA THR A 238 0.04 -13.71 -6.95
C THR A 238 0.65 -14.81 -7.79
N LYS A 239 0.00 -15.98 -7.90
CA LYS A 239 0.51 -17.08 -8.72
C LYS A 239 0.49 -16.72 -10.21
N ASN A 240 -0.52 -15.95 -10.64
CA ASN A 240 -0.70 -15.42 -12.00
C ASN A 240 -0.45 -16.47 -13.10
N ASN A 241 -0.83 -17.72 -12.85
CA ASN A 241 -0.39 -18.86 -13.66
C ASN A 241 -1.50 -19.62 -14.36
N GLN A 242 -2.69 -19.04 -14.42
CA GLN A 242 -3.82 -19.67 -15.06
C GLN A 242 -4.15 -19.04 -16.40
N THR A 243 -4.97 -19.77 -17.13
CA THR A 243 -5.56 -19.30 -18.39
C THR A 243 -6.83 -18.52 -18.07
N ILE A 244 -6.95 -17.34 -18.66
CA ILE A 244 -8.15 -16.50 -18.57
C ILE A 244 -9.33 -17.26 -19.20
N PRO A 245 -10.41 -17.51 -18.44
CA PRO A 245 -11.56 -18.23 -18.97
C PRO A 245 -12.22 -17.49 -20.14
N SER A 246 -12.96 -18.23 -20.98
CA SER A 246 -13.64 -17.66 -22.17
C SER A 246 -15.16 -17.62 -22.04
N GLY A 247 -15.70 -17.98 -20.88
CA GLY A 247 -17.13 -17.89 -20.61
C GLY A 247 -17.63 -16.45 -20.45
N PRO A 248 -18.94 -16.22 -20.48
CA PRO A 248 -19.54 -14.88 -20.38
C PRO A 248 -19.35 -14.21 -18.99
N HIS A 249 -19.04 -14.99 -17.96
CA HIS A 249 -18.75 -14.48 -16.60
C HIS A 249 -17.26 -14.26 -16.34
N SER A 250 -16.41 -14.41 -17.36
CA SER A 250 -14.96 -14.34 -17.19
C SER A 250 -14.55 -12.89 -16.90
N LEU A 251 -14.44 -12.56 -15.62
CA LEU A 251 -13.82 -11.33 -15.16
C LEU A 251 -12.31 -11.52 -14.99
N VAL A 252 -11.58 -10.44 -15.12
CA VAL A 252 -10.19 -10.31 -14.68
C VAL A 252 -10.16 -9.21 -13.65
N LEU A 253 -9.80 -9.57 -12.42
CA LEU A 253 -9.49 -8.64 -11.34
C LEU A 253 -7.98 -8.43 -11.37
N VAL A 254 -7.58 -7.20 -11.69
CA VAL A 254 -6.18 -6.75 -11.64
C VAL A 254 -6.06 -5.83 -10.44
N ASP A 255 -5.24 -6.22 -9.48
CA ASP A 255 -4.82 -5.38 -8.36
C ASP A 255 -3.31 -5.20 -8.48
N ALA A 256 -2.90 -3.99 -8.89
CA ALA A 256 -1.51 -3.71 -9.19
C ALA A 256 -1.21 -2.20 -9.12
N GLY A 257 -0.06 -1.86 -8.55
CA GLY A 257 0.46 -0.50 -8.47
C GLY A 257 1.99 -0.48 -8.53
N GLY A 258 2.54 0.46 -9.29
CA GLY A 258 3.96 0.74 -9.30
C GLY A 258 4.37 1.80 -8.26
N GLU A 259 5.67 1.86 -7.94
CA GLU A 259 6.24 2.91 -7.10
C GLU A 259 7.20 3.82 -7.87
N ARG A 260 7.27 5.08 -7.44
CA ARG A 260 8.24 6.07 -7.89
C ARG A 260 9.00 6.58 -6.67
N ARG A 261 10.31 6.31 -6.63
CA ARG A 261 11.16 6.69 -5.49
C ARG A 261 10.63 6.17 -4.16
N CYS A 262 10.22 4.90 -4.17
CA CYS A 262 9.50 4.21 -3.11
C CYS A 262 8.09 4.76 -2.78
N TYR A 263 7.63 5.88 -3.34
CA TYR A 263 6.24 6.31 -3.15
C TYR A 263 5.30 5.54 -4.06
N GLY A 264 4.36 4.85 -3.43
CA GLY A 264 3.52 3.88 -4.07
C GLY A 264 2.18 4.39 -4.59
N SER A 265 1.53 3.51 -5.34
CA SER A 265 0.14 3.59 -5.76
C SER A 265 -0.53 2.25 -5.51
N ASP A 266 -1.84 2.26 -5.33
CA ASP A 266 -2.64 1.05 -5.20
C ASP A 266 -3.95 1.19 -5.98
N VAL A 267 -4.15 0.30 -6.94
CA VAL A 267 -5.25 0.38 -7.90
C VAL A 267 -5.72 -1.02 -8.25
N THR A 268 -6.99 -1.26 -7.99
CA THR A 268 -7.71 -2.45 -8.44
C THR A 268 -8.76 -2.09 -9.49
N ARG A 269 -8.74 -2.80 -10.61
CA ARG A 269 -9.81 -2.80 -11.62
C ARG A 269 -10.25 -4.21 -11.94
N THR A 270 -11.56 -4.40 -11.98
CA THR A 270 -12.18 -5.63 -12.46
C THR A 270 -12.88 -5.37 -13.79
N PHE A 271 -12.62 -6.17 -14.82
CA PHE A 271 -13.20 -5.99 -16.15
C PHE A 271 -13.46 -7.33 -16.85
N PRO A 272 -14.41 -7.40 -17.81
CA PRO A 272 -14.74 -8.64 -18.50
C PRO A 272 -13.65 -9.00 -19.50
N ALA A 273 -13.11 -10.22 -19.43
CA ALA A 273 -12.13 -10.72 -20.41
C ALA A 273 -12.66 -10.69 -21.85
N THR A 274 -13.99 -10.72 -22.03
CA THR A 274 -14.69 -10.66 -23.32
C THR A 274 -14.95 -9.23 -23.81
N GLY A 275 -14.64 -8.20 -23.01
CA GLY A 275 -14.93 -6.81 -23.31
C GLY A 275 -16.35 -6.33 -22.98
N ILE A 276 -17.26 -7.23 -22.62
CA ILE A 276 -18.67 -6.92 -22.27
C ILE A 276 -19.06 -7.66 -20.99
N PHE A 277 -19.66 -6.96 -20.03
CA PHE A 277 -20.13 -7.58 -18.79
C PHE A 277 -21.39 -8.42 -19.05
N SER A 278 -21.39 -9.68 -18.59
CA SER A 278 -22.64 -10.45 -18.47
C SER A 278 -23.62 -9.81 -17.48
N PRO A 279 -24.94 -10.10 -17.56
CA PRO A 279 -25.92 -9.56 -16.63
C PRO A 279 -25.56 -9.80 -15.15
N GLU A 280 -25.08 -11.00 -14.83
CA GLU A 280 -24.65 -11.39 -13.48
C GLU A 280 -23.43 -10.58 -13.04
N ALA A 281 -22.38 -10.52 -13.87
CA ALA A 281 -21.17 -9.76 -13.58
C ALA A 281 -21.45 -8.26 -13.43
N ARG A 282 -22.30 -7.69 -14.31
CA ARG A 282 -22.73 -6.30 -14.26
C ARG A 282 -23.48 -5.99 -12.95
N THR A 283 -24.31 -6.92 -12.48
CA THR A 283 -25.05 -6.77 -11.22
C THR A 283 -24.08 -6.68 -10.04
N ILE A 284 -23.15 -7.63 -9.92
CA ILE A 284 -22.14 -7.64 -8.85
C ILE A 284 -21.23 -6.42 -8.94
N TYR A 285 -20.80 -6.05 -10.16
CA TYR A 285 -19.95 -4.91 -10.39
C TYR A 285 -20.58 -3.59 -9.92
N ASN A 286 -21.84 -3.34 -10.29
CA ASN A 286 -22.54 -2.13 -9.90
C ASN A 286 -22.80 -2.02 -8.39
N ILE A 287 -22.92 -3.16 -7.68
CA ILE A 287 -23.01 -3.16 -6.21
C ILE A 287 -21.70 -2.63 -5.63
N VAL A 288 -20.56 -3.15 -6.08
CA VAL A 288 -19.24 -2.72 -5.60
C VAL A 288 -18.95 -1.26 -5.99
N LEU A 289 -19.34 -0.83 -7.19
CA LEU A 289 -19.22 0.55 -7.63
C LEU A 289 -20.02 1.49 -6.71
N ARG A 290 -21.28 1.14 -6.41
CA ARG A 290 -22.13 1.90 -5.47
C ARG A 290 -21.51 1.98 -4.07
N MET A 291 -20.93 0.87 -3.57
CA MET A 291 -20.22 0.87 -2.29
C MET A 291 -19.05 1.86 -2.32
N GLN A 292 -18.27 1.90 -3.39
CA GLN A 292 -17.11 2.77 -3.52
C GLN A 292 -17.53 4.25 -3.61
N GLU A 293 -18.47 4.57 -4.50
CA GLU A 293 -18.95 5.94 -4.70
C GLU A 293 -19.54 6.53 -3.42
N ALA A 294 -20.32 5.75 -2.67
CA ALA A 294 -20.88 6.18 -1.40
C ALA A 294 -19.81 6.53 -0.35
N VAL A 295 -18.69 5.80 -0.33
CA VAL A 295 -17.55 6.14 0.54
C VAL A 295 -16.89 7.42 0.05
N LEU A 296 -16.51 7.49 -1.24
CA LEU A 296 -15.82 8.63 -1.84
C LEU A 296 -16.54 9.97 -1.61
N GLU A 297 -17.87 9.98 -1.70
CA GLU A 297 -18.70 11.17 -1.44
C GLU A 297 -18.63 11.71 -0.01
N ARG A 298 -18.23 10.87 0.96
CA ARG A 298 -18.23 11.20 2.39
C ARG A 298 -16.85 11.49 2.94
N LEU A 299 -15.80 11.16 2.20
CA LEU A 299 -14.43 11.34 2.66
C LEU A 299 -14.08 12.83 2.74
N ARG A 300 -13.64 13.24 3.92
CA ARG A 300 -13.14 14.58 4.27
C ARG A 300 -12.48 14.53 5.65
N PRO A 301 -11.73 15.57 6.05
CA PRO A 301 -11.20 15.65 7.40
C PRO A 301 -12.28 15.47 8.48
N GLY A 302 -11.93 14.77 9.56
CA GLY A 302 -12.80 14.50 10.71
C GLY A 302 -13.65 13.22 10.61
N VAL A 303 -13.77 12.62 9.43
CA VAL A 303 -14.53 11.36 9.25
C VAL A 303 -13.73 10.18 9.81
N PHE A 304 -14.37 9.31 10.59
CA PHE A 304 -13.74 8.07 11.04
C PHE A 304 -13.79 7.01 9.95
N TRP A 305 -12.64 6.38 9.68
CA TRP A 305 -12.54 5.34 8.65
C TRP A 305 -13.43 4.13 8.93
N MET A 306 -13.66 3.83 10.21
CA MET A 306 -14.59 2.77 10.63
C MET A 306 -16.03 3.03 10.17
N ASP A 307 -16.49 4.29 10.16
CA ASP A 307 -17.84 4.63 9.70
C ASP A 307 -18.00 4.34 8.21
N MET A 308 -16.93 4.51 7.44
CA MET A 308 -16.91 4.19 6.00
C MET A 308 -16.96 2.68 5.78
N HIS A 309 -16.25 1.89 6.59
CA HIS A 309 -16.36 0.43 6.55
C HIS A 309 -17.79 -0.04 6.87
N GLN A 310 -18.40 0.51 7.92
CA GLN A 310 -19.78 0.19 8.28
C GLN A 310 -20.77 0.59 7.18
N LEU A 311 -20.56 1.73 6.52
CA LEU A 311 -21.36 2.15 5.38
C LEU A 311 -21.29 1.12 4.23
N VAL A 312 -20.09 0.65 3.90
CA VAL A 312 -19.87 -0.39 2.88
C VAL A 312 -20.60 -1.68 3.24
N VAL A 313 -20.49 -2.14 4.48
CA VAL A 313 -21.16 -3.36 4.97
C VAL A 313 -22.69 -3.22 4.91
N ARG A 314 -23.24 -2.06 5.29
CA ARG A 314 -24.68 -1.79 5.20
C ARG A 314 -25.18 -1.78 3.75
N ILE A 315 -24.49 -1.08 2.85
CA ILE A 315 -24.84 -1.05 1.42
C ILE A 315 -24.81 -2.47 0.85
N LEU A 316 -23.76 -3.24 1.15
CA LEU A 316 -23.65 -4.62 0.71
C LEU A 316 -24.82 -5.48 1.20
N SER A 317 -25.18 -5.37 2.48
CA SER A 317 -26.33 -6.09 3.05
C SER A 317 -27.64 -5.74 2.35
N HIS A 318 -27.91 -4.44 2.15
CA HIS A 318 -29.08 -3.99 1.39
C HIS A 318 -29.10 -4.55 -0.03
N GLU A 319 -27.97 -4.52 -0.73
CA GLU A 319 -27.88 -4.99 -2.11
C GLU A 319 -28.04 -6.51 -2.23
N LEU A 320 -27.42 -7.30 -1.34
CA LEU A 320 -27.54 -8.75 -1.34
C LEU A 320 -28.96 -9.22 -1.01
N VAL A 321 -29.69 -8.49 -0.15
CA VAL A 321 -31.12 -8.72 0.08
C VAL A 321 -31.94 -8.34 -1.16
N ARG A 322 -31.67 -7.17 -1.75
CA ARG A 322 -32.39 -6.66 -2.93
C ARG A 322 -32.31 -7.63 -4.11
N ILE A 323 -31.15 -8.25 -4.34
CA ILE A 323 -30.98 -9.24 -5.42
C ILE A 323 -31.37 -10.67 -5.01
N GLY A 324 -31.70 -10.91 -3.74
CA GLY A 324 -32.19 -12.19 -3.23
C GLY A 324 -31.13 -13.22 -2.86
N ILE A 325 -29.84 -12.82 -2.75
CA ILE A 325 -28.75 -13.70 -2.30
C ILE A 325 -28.87 -13.95 -0.79
N LEU A 326 -29.19 -12.90 -0.05
CA LEU A 326 -29.54 -12.99 1.37
C LEU A 326 -31.05 -12.85 1.55
N VAL A 327 -31.62 -13.67 2.43
CA VAL A 327 -33.08 -13.80 2.61
C VAL A 327 -33.43 -13.97 4.10
N ASN A 328 -34.72 -13.94 4.43
CA ASN A 328 -35.27 -14.30 5.74
C ASN A 328 -34.83 -13.44 6.94
N ALA A 329 -34.24 -12.27 6.71
CA ALA A 329 -33.97 -11.23 7.70
C ALA A 329 -33.81 -9.86 7.00
N THR A 330 -33.91 -8.79 7.78
CA THR A 330 -33.63 -7.42 7.32
C THR A 330 -32.13 -7.20 7.11
N PRO A 331 -31.73 -6.21 6.29
CA PRO A 331 -30.32 -5.87 6.10
C PRO A 331 -29.55 -5.61 7.40
N ASP A 332 -30.13 -4.90 8.37
CA ASP A 332 -29.47 -4.58 9.64
C ASP A 332 -29.27 -5.85 10.50
N GLU A 333 -30.28 -6.72 10.61
CA GLU A 333 -30.16 -8.01 11.32
C GLU A 333 -29.05 -8.89 10.70
N LEU A 334 -28.93 -8.90 9.37
CA LEU A 334 -27.88 -9.66 8.67
C LEU A 334 -26.48 -9.11 8.97
N VAL A 335 -26.33 -7.79 9.13
CA VAL A 335 -25.07 -7.18 9.55
C VAL A 335 -24.70 -7.62 10.96
N GLU A 336 -25.63 -7.55 11.91
CA GLU A 336 -25.42 -7.96 13.30
C GLU A 336 -25.06 -9.45 13.43
N LEU A 337 -25.69 -10.30 12.61
CA LEU A 337 -25.41 -11.74 12.54
C LEU A 337 -24.06 -12.07 11.88
N GLY A 338 -23.41 -11.10 11.24
CA GLY A 338 -22.11 -11.26 10.58
C GLY A 338 -22.13 -12.14 9.33
N VAL A 339 -23.30 -12.44 8.75
CA VAL A 339 -23.42 -13.32 7.56
C VAL A 339 -22.72 -12.76 6.32
N LEU A 340 -22.51 -11.45 6.28
CA LEU A 340 -21.80 -10.75 5.22
C LEU A 340 -20.33 -11.19 5.09
N ARG A 341 -19.74 -11.78 6.15
CA ARG A 341 -18.38 -12.35 6.12
C ARG A 341 -18.21 -13.48 5.11
N GLY A 342 -19.32 -14.11 4.68
CA GLY A 342 -19.30 -15.05 3.56
C GLY A 342 -18.88 -14.43 2.23
N PHE A 343 -19.05 -13.11 2.10
CA PHE A 343 -18.90 -12.37 0.84
C PHE A 343 -17.89 -11.21 0.89
N TYR A 344 -17.61 -10.66 2.07
CA TYR A 344 -16.70 -9.51 2.27
C TYR A 344 -15.92 -9.68 3.58
N PHE A 345 -14.59 -9.72 3.48
CA PHE A 345 -13.73 -10.17 4.58
C PHE A 345 -12.37 -9.45 4.64
N HIS A 346 -12.28 -8.24 4.11
CA HIS A 346 -11.12 -7.35 4.25
C HIS A 346 -11.57 -5.93 4.65
N GLY A 347 -10.60 -5.06 4.94
CA GLY A 347 -10.85 -3.64 5.20
C GLY A 347 -11.36 -2.90 3.96
N THR A 348 -12.00 -1.75 4.15
CA THR A 348 -12.45 -0.89 3.03
C THR A 348 -11.31 -0.06 2.43
N GLY A 349 -10.13 -0.14 3.04
CA GLY A 349 -8.89 0.45 2.56
C GLY A 349 -7.93 0.76 3.69
N HIS A 350 -6.78 1.31 3.33
CA HIS A 350 -5.64 1.59 4.19
C HIS A 350 -4.91 2.84 3.72
N SER A 351 -3.98 3.36 4.52
CA SER A 351 -3.07 4.43 4.08
C SER A 351 -2.08 3.93 3.04
N VAL A 352 -1.68 4.82 2.13
CA VAL A 352 -0.65 4.61 1.08
C VAL A 352 0.41 5.70 1.19
N GLY A 353 1.67 5.34 0.95
CA GLY A 353 2.80 6.27 0.98
C GLY A 353 4.06 5.58 0.48
N LEU A 354 5.11 5.54 1.30
CA LEU A 354 6.32 4.79 0.97
C LEU A 354 6.09 3.27 0.94
N ASP A 355 5.12 2.77 1.70
CA ASP A 355 4.66 1.39 1.62
C ASP A 355 3.20 1.37 1.13
N VAL A 356 2.80 0.31 0.43
CA VAL A 356 1.41 0.17 -0.06
C VAL A 356 0.42 0.13 1.10
N HIS A 357 0.67 -0.74 2.06
CA HIS A 357 0.10 -0.62 3.39
C HIS A 357 1.03 0.30 4.19
N ASP A 358 0.74 1.60 4.21
CA ASP A 358 1.57 2.63 4.86
C ASP A 358 1.34 2.72 6.37
N VAL A 359 2.36 3.18 7.09
CA VAL A 359 2.35 3.23 8.56
C VAL A 359 1.57 4.44 9.11
N GLY A 360 1.42 4.50 10.44
CA GLY A 360 0.73 5.59 11.14
C GLY A 360 -0.78 5.41 11.21
N GLY A 361 -1.40 5.93 12.28
CA GLY A 361 -2.87 5.94 12.43
C GLY A 361 -3.57 4.56 12.54
N ARG A 362 -2.81 3.46 12.55
CA ARG A 362 -3.34 2.09 12.65
C ARG A 362 -3.75 1.72 14.07
N GLY A 363 -4.76 0.88 14.17
CA GLY A 363 -5.10 0.13 15.37
C GLY A 363 -5.88 -1.13 15.01
N ALA A 364 -6.26 -1.93 16.00
CA ALA A 364 -7.11 -3.10 15.78
C ALA A 364 -8.56 -2.65 15.45
N GLY A 365 -8.78 -2.19 14.22
CA GLY A 365 -10.12 -1.87 13.73
C GLY A 365 -10.97 -3.13 13.69
N ILE A 366 -12.19 -3.10 14.21
CA ILE A 366 -13.11 -4.23 14.17
C ILE A 366 -13.86 -4.19 12.84
N LEU A 367 -13.55 -5.09 11.90
CA LEU A 367 -14.28 -5.22 10.63
C LEU A 367 -15.70 -5.75 10.88
N PHE A 368 -15.80 -6.73 11.77
CA PHE A 368 -17.08 -7.26 12.21
C PHE A 368 -16.99 -7.69 13.68
N SER A 369 -18.00 -7.33 14.47
CA SER A 369 -18.25 -7.88 15.81
C SER A 369 -19.45 -8.82 15.74
N ASN A 370 -19.28 -10.10 16.07
CA ASN A 370 -20.44 -10.97 16.30
C ASN A 370 -20.68 -11.06 17.82
N THR A 371 -21.80 -10.50 18.28
CA THR A 371 -22.25 -10.55 19.68
C THR A 371 -23.24 -11.70 19.94
N SER A 372 -23.66 -12.43 18.91
CA SER A 372 -24.70 -13.45 18.97
C SER A 372 -24.11 -14.86 18.77
N GLY A 373 -23.76 -15.51 19.88
CA GLY A 373 -23.27 -16.90 19.93
C GLY A 373 -22.16 -17.09 20.98
N ASN A 374 -22.08 -18.27 21.61
CA ASN A 374 -21.20 -18.58 22.75
C ASN A 374 -19.68 -18.47 22.51
N ASN A 375 -19.22 -18.01 21.34
CA ASN A 375 -17.82 -17.72 21.01
C ASN A 375 -17.79 -16.50 20.08
N GLY A 376 -17.94 -15.30 20.62
CA GLY A 376 -17.85 -14.06 19.83
C GLY A 376 -16.56 -14.04 19.02
N THR A 377 -16.65 -14.07 17.69
CA THR A 377 -15.48 -13.97 16.80
C THR A 377 -15.40 -12.55 16.27
N THR A 378 -14.45 -11.78 16.78
CA THR A 378 -14.11 -10.46 16.24
C THR A 378 -13.16 -10.66 15.06
N MET A 379 -13.48 -10.08 13.90
CA MET A 379 -12.54 -10.01 12.79
C MET A 379 -11.88 -8.64 12.80
N SER A 380 -10.57 -8.59 12.99
CA SER A 380 -9.82 -7.34 12.99
C SER A 380 -9.29 -7.01 11.58
N GLY A 381 -9.31 -5.73 11.23
CA GLY A 381 -8.71 -5.17 10.04
C GLY A 381 -7.33 -4.65 10.40
N GLN A 382 -6.29 -5.41 10.06
CA GLN A 382 -4.92 -5.14 10.50
C GLN A 382 -4.36 -3.79 10.00
N TYR A 383 -4.92 -3.25 8.92
CA TYR A 383 -4.44 -2.05 8.24
C TYR A 383 -5.44 -0.89 8.25
N MET A 384 -6.54 -1.00 9.00
CA MET A 384 -7.54 0.05 9.11
C MET A 384 -7.02 1.21 9.96
N LEU A 385 -7.29 2.44 9.49
CA LEU A 385 -7.11 3.64 10.30
C LEU A 385 -8.12 3.63 11.45
N THR A 386 -7.65 3.92 12.67
CA THR A 386 -8.48 4.05 13.88
C THR A 386 -8.62 5.48 14.35
N LYS A 387 -8.03 6.43 13.62
CA LYS A 387 -8.14 7.88 13.83
C LYS A 387 -9.06 8.51 12.78
N PRO A 388 -9.64 9.69 13.05
CA PRO A 388 -10.33 10.45 12.02
C PRO A 388 -9.36 10.82 10.89
N LEU A 389 -9.88 10.95 9.68
CA LEU A 389 -9.11 11.37 8.52
C LEU A 389 -8.63 12.81 8.69
N GLU A 390 -7.43 13.09 8.23
CA GLU A 390 -6.83 14.43 8.23
C GLU A 390 -6.40 14.82 6.82
N LYS A 391 -6.32 16.13 6.59
CA LYS A 391 -5.78 16.67 5.35
C LYS A 391 -4.39 16.10 5.07
N ASN A 392 -4.12 15.84 3.80
CA ASN A 392 -2.89 15.22 3.29
C ASN A 392 -2.67 13.76 3.68
N MET A 393 -3.65 13.08 4.29
CA MET A 393 -3.64 11.61 4.28
C MET A 393 -3.91 11.11 2.86
N VAL A 394 -3.23 10.03 2.47
CA VAL A 394 -3.49 9.30 1.23
C VAL A 394 -3.95 7.90 1.61
N ILE A 395 -5.11 7.48 1.10
CA ILE A 395 -5.75 6.20 1.45
C ILE A 395 -6.31 5.49 0.21
N THR A 396 -6.49 4.18 0.29
CA THR A 396 -7.27 3.40 -0.67
C THR A 396 -8.75 3.40 -0.32
N VAL A 397 -9.60 3.26 -1.34
CA VAL A 397 -11.03 2.98 -1.20
C VAL A 397 -11.37 1.77 -2.05
N GLU A 398 -11.38 0.60 -1.42
CA GLU A 398 -11.34 -0.72 -2.07
C GLU A 398 -12.46 -1.68 -1.62
N PRO A 399 -13.75 -1.32 -1.69
CA PRO A 399 -14.81 -2.29 -1.45
C PRO A 399 -14.73 -3.45 -2.44
N GLY A 400 -15.25 -4.61 -2.01
CA GLY A 400 -15.33 -5.80 -2.86
C GLY A 400 -16.51 -6.70 -2.51
N LEU A 401 -16.81 -7.62 -3.43
CA LEU A 401 -17.83 -8.65 -3.28
C LEU A 401 -17.31 -9.95 -3.92
N TYR A 402 -17.17 -10.99 -3.10
CA TYR A 402 -16.50 -12.23 -3.49
C TYR A 402 -17.38 -13.45 -3.25
N PHE A 403 -17.42 -14.34 -4.24
CA PHE A 403 -17.97 -15.68 -4.17
C PHE A 403 -16.83 -16.67 -3.94
N ASN A 404 -16.15 -16.54 -2.80
CA ASN A 404 -15.00 -17.36 -2.45
C ASN A 404 -15.46 -18.74 -1.97
N GLU A 405 -14.96 -19.81 -2.60
CA GLU A 405 -15.31 -21.20 -2.29
C GLU A 405 -15.15 -21.55 -0.80
N THR A 406 -13.98 -21.24 -0.23
CA THR A 406 -13.67 -21.55 1.16
C THR A 406 -14.56 -20.74 2.11
N SER A 407 -14.72 -19.44 1.85
CA SER A 407 -15.56 -18.58 2.69
C SER A 407 -17.03 -19.03 2.65
N LEU A 408 -17.61 -19.18 1.45
CA LEU A 408 -18.99 -19.63 1.30
C LEU A 408 -19.21 -21.00 1.93
N ALA A 409 -18.29 -21.96 1.75
CA ALA A 409 -18.40 -23.26 2.40
C ALA A 409 -18.41 -23.15 3.94
N ASN A 410 -17.58 -22.28 4.52
CA ASN A 410 -17.54 -22.07 5.96
C ASN A 410 -18.82 -21.41 6.50
N TRP A 411 -19.31 -20.38 5.82
CA TRP A 411 -20.43 -19.56 6.30
C TRP A 411 -21.81 -20.18 6.05
N THR A 412 -22.01 -20.78 4.87
CA THR A 412 -23.30 -21.39 4.52
C THR A 412 -23.59 -22.68 5.28
N LYS A 413 -22.57 -23.35 5.84
CA LYS A 413 -22.72 -24.60 6.62
C LYS A 413 -23.03 -24.36 8.10
N VAL A 414 -22.94 -23.11 8.58
CA VAL A 414 -23.30 -22.78 9.96
C VAL A 414 -24.81 -22.99 10.15
N PRO A 415 -25.27 -23.95 10.99
CA PRO A 415 -26.67 -24.39 11.00
C PRO A 415 -27.69 -23.27 11.24
N PHE A 416 -27.39 -22.34 12.16
CA PHE A 416 -28.29 -21.25 12.50
C PHE A 416 -28.26 -20.08 11.48
N LEU A 417 -27.19 -19.97 10.68
CA LEU A 417 -27.07 -18.94 9.63
C LEU A 417 -27.54 -19.44 8.26
N ARG A 418 -27.57 -20.75 8.02
CA ARG A 418 -27.91 -21.39 6.74
C ARG A 418 -29.19 -20.85 6.12
N LYS A 419 -30.21 -20.57 6.94
CA LYS A 419 -31.54 -20.07 6.50
C LYS A 419 -31.48 -18.69 5.84
N TYR A 420 -30.40 -17.93 6.01
CA TYR A 420 -30.24 -16.60 5.42
C TYR A 420 -29.57 -16.63 4.04
N PHE A 421 -29.07 -17.77 3.58
CA PHE A 421 -28.39 -17.91 2.30
C PHE A 421 -29.27 -18.61 1.25
N ASN A 422 -29.52 -17.93 0.13
CA ASN A 422 -30.12 -18.54 -1.05
C ASN A 422 -29.05 -19.25 -1.88
N LEU A 423 -28.87 -20.56 -1.65
CA LEU A 423 -27.79 -21.33 -2.30
C LEU A 423 -27.94 -21.44 -3.81
N GLU A 424 -29.17 -21.51 -4.33
CA GLU A 424 -29.40 -21.57 -5.78
C GLU A 424 -28.90 -20.29 -6.44
N LEU A 425 -29.21 -19.14 -5.85
CA LEU A 425 -28.75 -17.86 -6.39
C LEU A 425 -27.24 -17.66 -6.17
N ILE A 426 -26.69 -18.11 -5.05
CA ILE A 426 -25.23 -18.11 -4.85
C ILE A 426 -24.54 -18.93 -5.94
N GLU A 427 -25.07 -20.10 -6.29
CA GLU A 427 -24.52 -20.94 -7.37
C GLU A 427 -24.56 -20.21 -8.71
N LYS A 428 -25.63 -19.47 -8.99
CA LYS A 428 -25.75 -18.64 -10.19
C LYS A 428 -24.63 -17.59 -10.30
N TYR A 429 -24.28 -16.92 -9.21
CA TYR A 429 -23.26 -15.86 -9.22
C TYR A 429 -21.84 -16.37 -8.97
N ARG A 430 -21.66 -17.58 -8.47
CA ARG A 430 -20.36 -18.20 -8.18
C ARG A 430 -19.34 -18.09 -9.33
N PRO A 431 -19.70 -18.28 -10.62
CA PRO A 431 -18.77 -18.12 -11.74
C PRO A 431 -18.19 -16.71 -11.92
N VAL A 432 -18.83 -15.67 -11.37
CA VAL A 432 -18.30 -14.29 -11.38
C VAL A 432 -16.97 -14.21 -10.62
N GLY A 433 -16.80 -15.08 -9.61
CA GLY A 433 -15.62 -15.06 -8.75
C GLY A 433 -15.68 -13.88 -7.79
N GLY A 434 -15.16 -12.74 -8.19
CA GLY A 434 -15.12 -11.56 -7.33
C GLY A 434 -14.97 -10.26 -8.11
N VAL A 435 -15.42 -9.17 -7.49
CA VAL A 435 -15.17 -7.81 -7.95
C VAL A 435 -14.57 -7.01 -6.80
N ARG A 436 -13.48 -6.30 -7.09
CA ARG A 436 -12.96 -5.20 -6.27
C ARG A 436 -12.74 -3.99 -7.18
N ILE A 437 -13.04 -2.81 -6.65
CA ILE A 437 -12.80 -1.52 -7.33
C ILE A 437 -12.08 -0.65 -6.31
N GLU A 438 -10.87 -0.22 -6.65
CA GLU A 438 -10.00 0.49 -5.73
C GLU A 438 -9.40 1.74 -6.37
N ASP A 439 -9.53 2.84 -5.64
CA ASP A 439 -8.91 4.11 -5.97
C ASP A 439 -7.99 4.54 -4.84
N THR A 440 -6.85 5.13 -5.19
CA THR A 440 -6.00 5.86 -4.25
C THR A 440 -6.47 7.32 -4.22
N VAL A 441 -6.79 7.84 -3.04
CA VAL A 441 -7.34 9.18 -2.84
C VAL A 441 -6.54 9.99 -1.83
N LEU A 442 -6.43 11.29 -2.09
CA LEU A 442 -5.87 12.29 -1.18
C LEU A 442 -7.00 12.99 -0.43
N ILE A 443 -6.93 13.03 0.89
CA ILE A 443 -7.82 13.85 1.72
C ILE A 443 -7.42 15.32 1.59
N THR A 444 -8.34 16.17 1.14
CA THR A 444 -8.14 17.61 0.96
C THR A 444 -8.73 18.38 2.16
N GLU A 445 -8.89 19.70 2.04
CA GLU A 445 -9.44 20.53 3.12
C GLU A 445 -10.91 20.20 3.42
N ASP A 446 -11.69 19.93 2.38
CA ASP A 446 -13.15 19.81 2.44
C ASP A 446 -13.69 18.55 1.74
N GLY A 447 -12.82 17.70 1.20
CA GLY A 447 -13.21 16.47 0.51
C GLY A 447 -12.02 15.60 0.14
N ILE A 448 -11.99 15.15 -1.11
CA ILE A 448 -10.90 14.34 -1.69
C ILE A 448 -10.46 14.82 -3.06
N GLU A 449 -9.22 14.50 -3.41
CA GLU A 449 -8.74 14.40 -4.78
C GLU A 449 -8.55 12.92 -5.11
N ASN A 450 -9.21 12.42 -6.15
CA ASN A 450 -9.00 11.05 -6.60
C ASN A 450 -7.78 10.99 -7.54
N LEU A 451 -6.74 10.26 -7.12
CA LEU A 451 -5.47 10.19 -7.84
C LEU A 451 -5.51 9.11 -8.94
N THR A 452 -6.48 8.20 -8.89
CA THR A 452 -6.67 7.11 -9.84
C THR A 452 -7.59 7.54 -10.98
N ILE A 453 -7.07 7.50 -12.21
CA ILE A 453 -7.81 7.91 -13.42
C ILE A 453 -8.31 6.73 -14.27
N ALA A 454 -8.01 5.49 -13.86
CA ALA A 454 -8.45 4.31 -14.59
C ALA A 454 -10.00 4.23 -14.62
N PRO A 455 -10.63 3.93 -15.78
CA PRO A 455 -12.09 3.82 -15.89
C PRO A 455 -12.68 2.83 -14.89
N LYS A 456 -13.83 3.17 -14.31
CA LYS A 456 -14.53 2.32 -13.33
C LYS A 456 -16.04 2.24 -13.50
N THR A 457 -16.64 2.97 -14.45
CA THR A 457 -18.03 2.71 -14.80
C THR A 457 -18.07 1.57 -15.81
N VAL A 458 -19.15 0.78 -15.79
CA VAL A 458 -19.32 -0.30 -16.78
C VAL A 458 -19.22 0.24 -18.21
N LYS A 459 -19.84 1.39 -18.47
CA LYS A 459 -19.83 2.05 -19.78
C LYS A 459 -18.40 2.41 -20.21
N ASP A 460 -17.62 3.01 -19.32
CA ASP A 460 -16.28 3.49 -19.68
C ASP A 460 -15.29 2.32 -19.85
N ILE A 461 -15.42 1.27 -19.05
CA ILE A 461 -14.64 0.04 -19.22
C ILE A 461 -14.95 -0.60 -20.57
N GLU A 462 -16.23 -0.87 -20.88
CA GLU A 462 -16.62 -1.46 -22.16
C GLU A 462 -16.16 -0.59 -23.35
N ALA A 463 -16.22 0.74 -23.22
CA ALA A 463 -15.75 1.66 -24.24
C ALA A 463 -14.22 1.66 -24.43
N VAL A 464 -13.44 1.52 -23.36
CA VAL A 464 -11.97 1.41 -23.45
C VAL A 464 -11.56 0.06 -24.04
N MET A 465 -12.21 -1.02 -23.63
CA MET A 465 -11.94 -2.36 -24.16
C MET A 465 -12.29 -2.47 -25.65
N ALA A 466 -13.39 -1.84 -26.08
CA ALA A 466 -13.80 -1.81 -27.49
C ALA A 466 -12.79 -1.14 -28.44
N LYS A 467 -11.88 -0.29 -27.93
CA LYS A 467 -10.83 0.35 -28.75
C LYS A 467 -9.61 -0.56 -28.99
N GLY A 468 -9.43 -1.60 -28.18
CA GLY A 468 -8.29 -2.52 -28.25
C GLY A 468 -8.63 -3.90 -28.84
N MET A 469 -9.92 -4.18 -29.03
CA MET A 469 -10.41 -5.29 -29.86
C MET A 469 -10.31 -4.94 -31.34
#